data_AF-A0A817STJ3-F1
#
_entry.id   AF-A0A817STJ3-F1
#
_cell.length_a   1.000
_cell.length_b   1.000
_cell.length_c   1.000
_cell.angle_alpha   90.00
_cell.angle_beta   90.00
_cell.angle_gamma   90.00
#
_symmetry.space_group_name_H-M   'P 1'
#
loop_
_entity.id
_entity.type
_entity.pdbx_description
1 polymer ?
#
loop_
_entity_poly.entity_id
_entity_poly.type
_entity_poly.pdbx_seq_one_letter_code
_entity_poly.pdbx_strand_id
1 'polypeptide(L)'
;MLDGLYAHTFSGLQHLLWLRSSRGETFVVYCIWPIISKYVENIVKNIIEPEIKKQISGLSFEQINLGDFRPRLDGIKIYKNSIHSNEIILDIELFYGGDIQIKMKYYSLKIGIKSFYLHGQLRLVIKS
;
A
#
# COMPACT_ATOMS: atom_id res chain seq x y z
N MET A 1 -8.18 -22.36 -55.17
CA MET A 1 -7.17 -23.01 -54.31
C MET A 1 -6.33 -21.88 -53.73
N LEU A 2 -6.78 -21.13 -52.73
CA LEU A 2 -7.06 -21.53 -51.35
C LEU A 2 -8.17 -20.65 -50.73
N ASP A 3 -9.36 -21.20 -50.55
CA ASP A 3 -10.34 -20.80 -49.53
C ASP A 3 -10.35 -21.95 -48.53
N GLY A 4 -9.97 -21.75 -47.26
CA GLY A 4 -9.92 -22.91 -46.36
C GLY A 4 -9.36 -22.77 -44.95
N LEU A 5 -9.18 -21.58 -44.38
CA LEU A 5 -8.74 -21.46 -42.98
C LEU A 5 -9.44 -20.30 -42.23
N TYR A 6 -10.78 -20.29 -42.27
CA TYR A 6 -11.61 -19.49 -41.36
C TYR A 6 -12.83 -20.30 -40.91
N ALA A 7 -12.63 -21.33 -40.07
CA ALA A 7 -13.69 -21.83 -39.20
C ALA A 7 -13.10 -22.71 -38.07
N HIS A 8 -13.45 -22.35 -36.82
CA HIS A 8 -13.27 -23.13 -35.58
C HIS A 8 -11.82 -23.21 -35.05
N THR A 9 -11.46 -22.62 -33.90
CA THR A 9 -12.02 -22.93 -32.58
C THR A 9 -11.95 -21.74 -31.62
N PHE A 10 -13.11 -21.27 -31.20
CA PHE A 10 -13.33 -20.64 -29.90
C PHE A 10 -13.23 -21.73 -28.82
N SER A 11 -12.13 -21.79 -28.06
CA SER A 11 -12.14 -22.41 -26.71
C SER A 11 -10.89 -22.13 -25.85
N GLY A 12 -9.84 -21.49 -26.38
CA GLY A 12 -8.62 -21.23 -25.59
C GLY A 12 -8.61 -19.93 -24.76
N LEU A 13 -9.55 -19.01 -25.00
CA LEU A 13 -9.44 -17.63 -24.49
C LEU A 13 -10.23 -17.32 -23.20
N GLN A 14 -10.98 -18.28 -22.65
CA GLN A 14 -11.68 -18.05 -21.36
C GLN A 14 -10.73 -18.09 -20.16
N HIS A 15 -9.59 -18.78 -20.26
CA HIS A 15 -8.55 -18.75 -19.23
C HIS A 15 -7.61 -17.53 -19.33
N LEU A 16 -7.80 -16.60 -20.26
CA LEU A 16 -6.98 -15.37 -20.32
C LEU A 16 -7.79 -14.10 -20.03
N LEU A 17 -9.11 -14.23 -19.81
CA LEU A 17 -9.97 -13.12 -19.44
C LEU A 17 -9.88 -12.75 -17.95
N TRP A 18 -9.33 -13.61 -17.08
CA TRP A 18 -8.93 -13.20 -15.72
C TRP A 18 -7.62 -12.38 -15.69
N LEU A 19 -6.77 -12.51 -16.71
CA LEU A 19 -5.59 -11.64 -16.91
C LEU A 19 -5.95 -10.24 -17.42
N ARG A 20 -7.18 -10.06 -17.91
CA ARG A 20 -7.68 -8.79 -18.46
C ARG A 20 -8.77 -8.13 -17.60
N SER A 21 -9.21 -8.75 -16.51
CA SER A 21 -10.17 -8.11 -15.61
C SER A 21 -9.45 -7.21 -14.59
N SER A 22 -9.48 -5.91 -14.92
CA SER A 22 -9.77 -4.82 -13.98
C SER A 22 -8.66 -4.37 -13.01
N ARG A 23 -7.94 -3.31 -13.44
CA ARG A 23 -7.09 -2.40 -12.64
C ARG A 23 -5.92 -3.07 -11.91
N GLY A 24 -4.70 -2.82 -12.38
CA GLY A 24 -3.45 -3.37 -11.86
C GLY A 24 -3.15 -3.04 -10.40
N GLU A 25 -3.82 -3.71 -9.47
CA GLU A 25 -3.39 -3.80 -8.09
C GLU A 25 -2.41 -4.97 -7.98
N THR A 26 -1.15 -4.66 -7.71
CA THR A 26 -0.06 -5.64 -7.63
C THR A 26 -0.42 -6.71 -6.60
N PHE A 27 -0.61 -7.97 -7.02
CA PHE A 27 -0.93 -9.12 -6.16
C PHE A 27 0.00 -9.23 -4.93
N VAL A 28 1.24 -8.78 -5.07
CA VAL A 28 2.22 -8.68 -3.98
C VAL A 28 1.73 -7.76 -2.86
N VAL A 29 1.21 -6.58 -3.19
CA VAL A 29 0.66 -5.64 -2.20
C VAL A 29 -0.57 -6.25 -1.54
N TYR A 30 -1.42 -6.97 -2.29
CA TYR A 30 -2.55 -7.71 -1.74
C TYR A 30 -2.13 -8.70 -0.64
N CYS A 31 -1.15 -9.56 -0.94
CA CYS A 31 -0.71 -10.58 0.00
C CYS A 31 0.00 -10.01 1.24
N ILE A 32 0.72 -8.89 1.08
CA ILE A 32 1.54 -8.31 2.14
C ILE A 32 0.74 -7.29 2.98
N TRP A 33 -0.34 -6.70 2.46
CA TRP A 33 -1.17 -5.72 3.16
C TRP A 33 -1.63 -6.12 4.57
N PRO A 34 -2.11 -7.36 4.84
CA PRO A 34 -2.48 -7.74 6.22
C PRO A 34 -1.28 -7.70 7.18
N ILE A 35 -0.08 -8.02 6.69
CA ILE A 35 1.16 -7.96 7.47
C ILE A 35 1.52 -6.49 7.74
N ILE A 36 1.47 -5.64 6.71
CA ILE A 36 1.71 -4.19 6.85
C ILE A 36 0.70 -3.58 7.83
N SER A 37 -0.57 -3.96 7.73
CA SER A 37 -1.63 -3.42 8.58
C SER A 37 -1.35 -3.67 10.06
N LYS A 38 -1.00 -4.92 10.39
CA LYS A 38 -0.59 -5.30 11.74
C LYS A 38 0.70 -4.61 12.19
N TYR A 39 1.66 -4.45 11.28
CA TYR A 39 2.92 -3.77 11.57
C TYR A 39 2.71 -2.29 11.88
N VAL A 40 1.86 -1.60 11.12
CA VAL A 40 1.49 -0.20 11.38
C VAL A 40 0.77 -0.06 12.71
N GLU A 41 -0.17 -0.95 13.03
CA GLU A 41 -0.83 -0.95 14.36
C GLU A 41 0.21 -1.05 15.49
N ASN A 42 1.18 -1.95 15.35
CA ASN A 42 2.27 -2.10 16.32
C ASN A 42 3.15 -0.85 16.41
N ILE A 43 3.52 -0.23 15.28
CA ILE A 43 4.29 1.02 15.29
C ILE A 43 3.51 2.11 16.02
N VAL A 44 2.23 2.27 15.70
CA VAL A 44 1.44 3.34 16.30
C VAL A 44 1.33 3.14 17.80
N LYS A 45 1.09 1.91 18.26
CA LYS A 45 0.97 1.59 19.69
C LYS A 45 2.29 1.68 20.45
N ASN A 46 3.36 1.12 19.89
CA ASN A 46 4.62 0.93 20.62
C ASN A 46 5.61 2.08 20.43
N ILE A 47 5.47 2.86 19.37
CA ILE A 47 6.41 3.94 19.02
C ILE A 47 5.69 5.28 19.02
N ILE A 48 4.59 5.43 18.28
CA ILE A 48 3.96 6.75 18.09
C ILE A 48 3.18 7.20 19.34
N GLU A 49 2.36 6.32 19.93
CA GLU A 49 1.58 6.61 21.13
C GLU A 49 2.45 7.10 22.31
N PRO A 50 3.57 6.45 22.68
CA PRO A 50 4.41 6.94 23.76
C PRO A 50 5.06 8.29 23.43
N GLU A 51 5.48 8.53 22.19
CA GLU A 51 6.04 9.83 21.81
C GLU A 51 4.99 10.95 21.86
N ILE A 52 3.77 10.69 21.38
CA ILE A 52 2.69 11.69 21.46
C ILE A 52 2.29 11.95 22.92
N LYS A 53 2.25 10.92 23.77
CA LYS A 53 1.94 11.08 25.20
C LYS A 53 2.90 12.00 25.95
N LYS A 54 4.15 12.14 25.49
CA LYS A 54 5.12 13.10 26.08
C LYS A 54 4.68 14.55 25.86
N GLN A 55 4.00 14.83 24.75
CA GLN A 55 3.52 16.17 24.41
C GLN A 55 2.05 16.39 24.81
N ILE A 56 1.22 15.36 24.67
CA ILE A 56 -0.22 15.39 24.91
C ILE A 56 -0.54 14.25 25.90
N SER A 57 -0.40 14.54 27.18
CA SER A 57 -0.66 13.57 28.25
C SER A 57 -2.14 13.13 28.23
N GLY A 58 -2.37 11.82 28.38
CA GLY A 58 -3.73 11.25 28.41
C GLY A 58 -4.34 10.93 27.04
N LEU A 59 -3.62 11.12 25.93
CA LEU A 59 -4.01 10.57 24.63
C LEU A 59 -3.69 9.07 24.56
N SER A 60 -4.65 8.24 24.16
CA SER A 60 -4.46 6.82 23.89
C SER A 60 -5.14 6.42 22.59
N PHE A 61 -4.49 5.60 21.77
CA PHE A 61 -5.15 4.98 20.61
C PHE A 61 -5.96 3.79 21.13
N GLU A 62 -7.26 3.70 20.81
CA GLU A 62 -8.11 2.57 21.22
C GLU A 62 -8.19 1.51 20.11
N GLN A 63 -8.37 1.96 18.87
CA GLN A 63 -8.53 1.09 17.71
C GLN A 63 -7.83 1.72 16.51
N ILE A 64 -7.08 0.92 15.75
CA ILE A 64 -6.41 1.33 14.52
C ILE A 64 -6.71 0.27 13.48
N ASN A 65 -7.46 0.66 12.45
CA ASN A 65 -7.76 -0.22 11.32
C ASN A 65 -7.47 0.55 10.03
N LEU A 66 -6.53 0.05 9.23
CA LEU A 66 -6.20 0.63 7.93
C LEU A 66 -7.20 0.26 6.83
N GLY A 67 -8.16 -0.61 7.12
CA GLY A 67 -9.17 -1.05 6.17
C GLY A 67 -8.60 -1.98 5.08
N ASP A 68 -9.50 -2.40 4.18
CA ASP A 68 -9.18 -3.36 3.12
C ASP A 68 -8.66 -2.70 1.84
N PHE A 69 -8.77 -1.36 1.75
CA PHE A 69 -8.23 -0.58 0.65
C PHE A 69 -6.72 -0.48 0.77
N ARG A 70 -6.05 -0.93 -0.29
CA ARG A 70 -4.60 -0.99 -0.38
C ARG A 70 -4.05 0.25 -1.07
N PRO A 71 -2.82 0.66 -0.75
CA PRO A 71 -2.15 1.69 -1.51
C PRO A 71 -1.94 1.19 -2.94
N ARG A 72 -2.26 2.05 -3.90
CA ARG A 72 -1.86 1.90 -5.28
C ARG A 72 -0.44 2.42 -5.41
N LEU A 73 0.45 1.54 -5.86
CA LEU A 73 1.78 1.91 -6.29
C LEU A 73 1.72 2.22 -7.78
N ASP A 74 2.15 3.42 -8.16
CA ASP A 74 2.38 3.77 -9.55
C ASP A 74 3.88 3.72 -9.86
N GLY A 75 4.26 4.13 -11.07
CA GLY A 75 5.59 3.99 -11.67
C GLY A 75 6.78 3.97 -10.69
N ILE A 76 7.63 2.96 -10.84
CA ILE A 76 8.86 2.79 -10.06
C ILE A 76 10.04 3.29 -10.90
N LYS A 77 10.82 4.23 -10.35
CA LYS A 77 12.07 4.71 -10.96
C LYS A 77 13.26 4.16 -10.19
N ILE A 78 14.16 3.48 -10.89
CA ILE A 78 15.36 2.87 -10.30
C ILE A 78 16.59 3.62 -10.79
N TYR A 79 17.38 4.12 -9.87
CA TYR A 79 18.65 4.77 -10.14
C TYR A 79 19.79 3.89 -9.64
N LYS A 80 20.69 3.53 -10.55
CA LYS A 80 21.97 2.90 -10.23
C LYS A 80 23.06 3.96 -10.40
N ASN A 81 23.65 4.39 -9.29
CA ASN A 81 24.71 5.38 -9.38
C ASN A 81 26.01 4.67 -9.81
N SER A 82 26.55 5.07 -10.97
CA SER A 82 27.37 4.18 -11.79
C SER A 82 28.87 4.23 -11.50
N ILE A 83 29.32 5.03 -10.53
CA ILE A 83 30.76 5.38 -10.46
C ILE A 83 31.39 5.02 -9.11
N HIS A 84 30.85 5.41 -7.94
CA HIS A 84 31.52 5.19 -6.64
C HIS A 84 30.61 4.83 -5.45
N SER A 85 29.34 4.51 -5.67
CA SER A 85 28.41 4.18 -4.58
C SER A 85 27.66 2.90 -4.91
N ASN A 86 27.84 1.84 -4.10
CA ASN A 86 26.99 0.64 -4.09
C ASN A 86 25.62 0.99 -3.48
N GLU A 87 24.98 2.03 -4.01
CA GLU A 87 23.69 2.50 -3.58
C GLU A 87 22.68 2.29 -4.71
N ILE A 88 21.55 1.67 -4.35
CA ILE A 88 20.40 1.53 -5.23
C ILE A 88 19.33 2.47 -4.67
N ILE A 89 18.94 3.46 -5.47
CA ILE A 89 17.86 4.38 -5.12
C ILE A 89 16.62 3.98 -5.90
N LEU A 90 15.52 3.75 -5.19
CA LEU A 90 14.22 3.42 -5.74
C LEU A 90 13.23 4.49 -5.33
N ASP A 91 12.61 5.11 -6.33
CA ASP A 91 11.56 6.09 -6.15
C ASP A 91 10.23 5.47 -6.57
N ILE A 92 9.26 5.43 -5.65
CA ILE A 92 7.97 4.78 -5.82
C ILE A 92 6.88 5.83 -5.59
N GLU A 93 6.01 6.05 -6.57
CA GLU A 93 4.84 6.91 -6.37
C GLU A 93 3.72 6.10 -5.69
N LEU A 94 3.21 6.61 -4.56
CA LEU A 94 2.23 5.95 -3.73
C LEU A 94 0.97 6.82 -3.61
N PHE A 95 -0.17 6.20 -3.91
CA PHE A 95 -1.49 6.74 -3.69
C PHE A 95 -2.25 5.83 -2.72
N TYR A 96 -2.73 6.40 -1.64
CA TYR A 96 -3.54 5.71 -0.66
C TYR A 96 -4.77 6.56 -0.37
N GLY A 97 -5.93 6.07 -0.74
CA GLY A 97 -7.21 6.66 -0.38
C GLY A 97 -8.06 5.56 0.21
N GLY A 98 -8.13 5.49 1.54
CA GLY A 98 -8.78 4.39 2.24
C GLY A 98 -9.61 4.86 3.42
N ASP A 99 -10.63 4.06 3.73
CA ASP A 99 -11.49 4.20 4.91
C ASP A 99 -10.76 3.73 6.17
N ILE A 100 -9.66 4.41 6.52
CA ILE A 100 -8.96 4.16 7.78
C ILE A 100 -9.86 4.56 8.93
N GLN A 101 -10.01 3.65 9.89
CA GLN A 101 -10.67 3.92 11.15
C GLN A 101 -9.65 3.96 12.28
N ILE A 102 -9.37 5.17 12.77
CA ILE A 102 -8.56 5.38 13.99
C ILE A 102 -9.48 5.93 15.06
N LYS A 103 -9.60 5.23 16.19
CA LYS A 103 -10.26 5.73 17.39
C LYS A 103 -9.21 6.04 18.44
N MET A 104 -9.29 7.25 18.96
CA MET A 104 -8.44 7.74 20.02
C MET A 104 -9.29 8.24 21.17
N LYS A 105 -8.73 8.22 22.36
CA LYS A 105 -9.33 8.79 23.55
C LYS A 105 -8.37 9.79 24.15
N TYR A 106 -8.89 10.96 24.50
CA TYR A 106 -8.20 11.99 25.23
C TYR A 106 -9.00 12.30 26.49
N TYR A 107 -8.54 11.81 27.64
CA TYR A 107 -9.32 11.79 28.89
C TYR A 107 -10.73 11.20 28.70
N SER A 108 -11.78 12.03 28.73
CA SER A 108 -13.18 11.58 28.54
C SER A 108 -13.67 11.78 27.10
N LEU A 109 -12.89 12.46 26.24
CA LEU A 109 -13.24 12.73 24.85
C LEU A 109 -12.84 11.55 23.96
N LYS A 110 -13.79 11.07 23.15
CA LYS A 110 -13.54 10.07 22.11
C LYS A 110 -13.44 10.77 20.75
N ILE A 111 -12.33 10.54 20.07
CA ILE A 111 -12.00 11.15 18.78
C ILE A 111 -11.88 10.02 17.76
N GLY A 112 -12.44 10.21 16.57
CA GLY A 112 -12.40 9.22 15.50
C GLY A 112 -12.00 9.84 14.16
N ILE A 113 -11.06 9.21 13.46
CA ILE A 113 -10.70 9.50 12.07
C ILE A 113 -11.29 8.37 11.22
N LYS A 114 -11.99 8.72 10.14
CA LYS A 114 -12.71 7.75 9.27
C LYS A 114 -12.14 7.64 7.86
N SER A 115 -11.37 8.62 7.41
CA SER A 115 -10.86 8.68 6.05
C SER A 115 -9.49 9.31 6.04
N PHE A 116 -8.55 8.69 5.31
CA PHE A 116 -7.20 9.17 5.16
C PHE A 116 -6.77 9.07 3.70
N TYR A 117 -6.24 10.18 3.19
CA TYR A 117 -5.74 10.29 1.84
C TYR A 117 -4.27 10.70 1.88
N LEU A 118 -3.43 9.91 1.24
CA LEU A 118 -1.99 10.12 1.12
C LEU A 118 -1.60 9.93 -0.34
N HIS A 119 -1.03 10.96 -0.93
CA HIS A 119 -0.32 10.88 -2.21
C HIS A 119 1.08 11.42 -1.98
N GLY A 120 2.09 10.64 -2.38
CA GLY A 120 3.47 11.06 -2.28
C GLY A 120 4.43 10.09 -2.94
N GLN A 121 5.69 10.51 -3.03
CA GLN A 121 6.77 9.71 -3.56
C GLN A 121 7.61 9.15 -2.39
N LEU A 122 7.72 7.83 -2.33
CA LEU A 122 8.57 7.12 -1.38
C LEU A 122 9.93 6.84 -2.02
N ARG A 123 11.01 7.34 -1.39
CA ARG A 123 12.38 7.05 -1.79
C ARG A 123 13.01 6.01 -0.87
N LEU A 124 13.41 4.87 -1.43
CA LEU A 124 14.20 3.84 -0.76
C LEU A 124 15.66 3.98 -1.20
N VAL A 125 16.57 4.12 -0.24
CA VAL A 125 18.02 4.12 -0.49
C VAL A 125 18.59 2.86 0.14
N ILE A 126 18.97 1.90 -0.70
CA ILE A 126 19.63 0.67 -0.27
C ILE A 126 21.13 0.89 -0.39
N LYS A 127 21.84 0.83 0.73
CA LYS A 127 23.30 0.89 0.77
C LYS A 127 23.84 -0.51 1.05
N SER A 128 24.84 -0.93 0.29
CA SER A 128 25.61 -2.15 0.56
C SER A 128 26.69 -1.94 1.61
#